data_AF-A0A958XNI1-F1
#
_entry.id   AF-A0A958XNI1-F1
#
_cell.length_a   1.000
_cell.length_b   1.000
_cell.length_c   1.000
_cell.angle_alpha   90.00
_cell.angle_beta   90.00
_cell.angle_gamma   90.00
#
_symmetry.space_group_name_H-M   'P 1'
#
loop_
_entity.id
_entity.type
_entity.pdbx_description
1 polymer ?
#
loop_
_entity_poly.entity_id
_entity_poly.type
_entity_poly.pdbx_seq_one_letter_code
_entity_poly.pdbx_strand_id
1 'polypeptide(L)'
;MNEQYIDTIHRYLNKTMTQAERNTFEAELQRDPELREAVELERRLLAGLEKAGEQRLQQTIGTVHTKLKDEGFFAADAKEDSKPELTITYSSNRFTMRKLISIAASLLVLAGAVWFFAIRDASVEAKDLYNEYYKPDTDVQRARDVIATLESHGLAGVPTDTDSLKTALELYEASKYDEALALLKVIAEAHPENDIAQYYIGVIHMDQERYAKAIEVLLPVSRMDNSDFKNQALWNLGLCYLRTENNQQDAYNVFQSLADDPEYPDHRNAKALLEQLLPKKKN
;
A
#
# COMPACT_ATOMS: atom_id res chain seq x y z
N MET A 1 3.66 13.11 19.52
CA MET A 1 2.95 14.19 18.75
C MET A 1 1.57 14.35 19.37
N ASN A 2 1.04 15.57 19.60
CA ASN A 2 -0.19 15.74 20.40
C ASN A 2 -1.40 15.05 19.70
N GLU A 3 -1.95 13.97 20.26
CA GLU A 3 -3.06 13.16 19.70
C GLU A 3 -4.25 14.00 19.22
N GLN A 4 -4.45 15.18 19.84
CA GLN A 4 -5.50 16.14 19.52
C GLN A 4 -5.42 16.72 18.08
N TYR A 5 -4.25 16.70 17.45
CA TYR A 5 -4.09 17.23 16.09
C TYR A 5 -4.52 16.24 15.00
N ILE A 6 -4.47 14.93 15.24
CA ILE A 6 -4.75 13.92 14.20
C ILE A 6 -6.22 13.98 13.74
N ASP A 7 -7.18 13.95 14.66
CA ASP A 7 -8.61 14.11 14.34
C ASP A 7 -8.90 15.43 13.61
N THR A 8 -8.26 16.50 14.08
CA THR A 8 -8.42 17.84 13.51
C THR A 8 -7.90 17.89 12.07
N ILE A 9 -6.74 17.29 11.78
CA ILE A 9 -6.19 17.16 10.42
C ILE A 9 -7.14 16.35 9.53
N HIS A 10 -7.65 15.22 10.03
CA HIS A 10 -8.59 14.38 9.28
C HIS A 10 -9.89 15.10 8.96
N ARG A 11 -10.51 15.78 9.93
CA ARG A 11 -11.73 16.57 9.71
C ARG A 11 -11.51 17.71 8.71
N TYR A 12 -10.33 18.34 8.74
CA TYR A 12 -9.95 19.37 7.77
C TYR A 12 -9.82 18.81 6.34
N LEU A 13 -9.07 17.71 6.16
CA LEU A 13 -8.82 17.10 4.84
C LEU A 13 -10.10 16.48 4.25
N ASN A 14 -10.95 15.90 5.08
CA ASN A 14 -12.23 15.32 4.68
C ASN A 14 -13.37 16.35 4.54
N LYS A 15 -13.08 17.65 4.77
CA LYS A 15 -14.04 18.76 4.66
C LYS A 15 -15.25 18.63 5.60
N THR A 16 -15.07 18.07 6.79
CA THR A 16 -16.14 17.88 7.79
C THR A 16 -16.16 18.96 8.88
N MET A 17 -15.19 19.87 8.91
CA MET A 17 -15.17 21.03 9.80
C MET A 17 -16.22 22.08 9.43
N THR A 18 -16.75 22.76 10.44
CA THR A 18 -17.49 24.01 10.24
C THR A 18 -16.56 25.13 9.75
N GLN A 19 -17.11 26.18 9.14
CA GLN A 19 -16.31 27.31 8.66
C GLN A 19 -15.52 28.02 9.77
N ALA A 20 -16.09 28.11 10.97
CA ALA A 20 -15.43 28.73 12.12
C ALA A 20 -14.23 27.92 12.61
N GLU A 21 -14.39 26.59 12.75
CA GLU A 21 -13.29 25.68 13.11
C GLU A 21 -12.19 25.70 12.05
N ARG A 22 -12.58 25.66 10.78
CA ARG A 22 -11.64 25.69 9.66
C ARG A 22 -10.80 26.96 9.65
N ASN A 23 -11.40 28.13 9.87
CA ASN A 23 -10.67 29.39 9.91
C ASN A 23 -9.65 29.42 11.06
N THR A 24 -10.02 28.87 12.24
CA THR A 24 -9.10 28.74 13.38
C THR A 24 -7.93 27.83 13.04
N PHE A 25 -8.22 26.66 12.47
CA PHE A 25 -7.22 25.68 12.09
C PHE A 25 -6.27 26.20 11.00
N GLU A 26 -6.80 26.90 9.99
CA GLU A 26 -5.98 27.54 8.94
C GLU A 26 -5.06 28.64 9.50
N ALA A 27 -5.49 29.35 10.55
CA ALA A 27 -4.64 30.32 11.24
C ALA A 27 -3.52 29.65 12.05
N GLU A 28 -3.77 28.47 12.63
CA GLU A 28 -2.76 27.65 13.31
C GLU A 28 -1.73 27.08 12.32
N LEU A 29 -2.19 26.57 11.17
CA LEU A 29 -1.36 26.09 10.05
C LEU A 29 -0.32 27.11 9.55
N GLN A 30 -0.65 28.41 9.64
CA GLN A 30 0.28 29.48 9.28
C GLN A 30 1.37 29.69 10.34
N ARG A 31 1.03 29.47 11.61
CA ARG A 31 1.89 29.76 12.77
C ARG A 31 2.76 28.57 13.16
N ASP A 32 2.30 27.36 12.89
CA ASP A 32 2.95 26.12 13.26
C ASP A 32 3.49 25.38 12.01
N PRO A 33 4.81 25.35 11.79
CA PRO A 33 5.44 24.60 10.72
C PRO A 33 5.26 23.07 10.83
N GLU A 34 5.27 22.51 12.05
CA GLU A 34 5.14 21.07 12.28
C GLU A 34 3.72 20.59 11.93
N LEU A 35 2.70 21.36 12.35
CA LEU A 35 1.31 21.09 11.98
C LEU A 35 1.11 21.10 10.46
N ARG A 36 1.77 22.03 9.76
CA ARG A 36 1.71 22.13 8.29
C ARG A 36 2.34 20.92 7.61
N GLU A 37 3.47 20.45 8.11
CA GLU A 37 4.13 19.25 7.61
C GLU A 37 3.27 18.00 7.81
N ALA A 38 2.63 17.86 8.98
CA ALA A 38 1.69 16.78 9.27
C ALA A 38 0.47 16.78 8.32
N VAL A 39 -0.13 17.95 8.05
CA VAL A 39 -1.24 18.09 7.09
C VAL A 39 -0.82 17.71 5.68
N GLU A 40 0.38 18.13 5.25
CA GLU A 40 0.90 17.80 3.91
C GLU A 40 1.30 16.33 3.78
N LEU A 41 1.78 15.69 4.85
CA LEU A 41 2.00 14.25 4.88
C LEU A 41 0.68 13.49 4.67
N GLU A 42 -0.35 13.79 5.46
CA GLU A 42 -1.64 13.10 5.36
C GLU A 42 -2.32 13.35 4.00
N ARG A 43 -2.18 14.55 3.44
CA ARG A 43 -2.64 14.85 2.08
C ARG A 43 -1.92 14.02 1.03
N ARG A 44 -0.59 13.89 1.12
CA ARG A 44 0.20 13.05 0.19
C ARG A 44 -0.21 11.59 0.29
N LEU A 45 -0.44 11.09 1.50
CA LEU A 45 -0.93 9.72 1.72
C LEU A 45 -2.29 9.51 1.05
N LEU A 46 -3.26 10.40 1.28
CA LEU A 46 -4.58 10.31 0.65
C LEU A 46 -4.52 10.33 -0.88
N ALA A 47 -3.70 11.21 -1.46
CA ALA A 47 -3.53 11.30 -2.91
C ALA A 47 -2.86 10.04 -3.51
N GLY A 48 -1.88 9.46 -2.80
CA GLY A 48 -1.25 8.20 -3.21
C GLY A 48 -2.25 7.05 -3.26
N LEU A 49 -3.12 6.97 -2.25
CA LEU A 49 -4.16 5.93 -2.14
C LEU A 49 -5.24 6.06 -3.21
N GLU A 50 -5.72 7.26 -3.49
CA GLU A 50 -6.70 7.52 -4.56
C GLU A 50 -6.12 7.07 -5.91
N LYS A 51 -4.88 7.45 -6.20
CA LYS A 51 -4.18 7.07 -7.43
C LYS A 51 -3.95 5.55 -7.53
N ALA A 52 -3.54 4.90 -6.44
CA ALA A 52 -3.36 3.44 -6.41
C ALA A 52 -4.70 2.70 -6.63
N GLY A 53 -5.77 3.22 -6.02
CA GLY A 53 -7.14 2.72 -6.21
C GLY A 53 -7.61 2.86 -7.67
N GLU A 54 -7.40 4.03 -8.29
CA GLU A 54 -7.72 4.27 -9.71
C GLU A 54 -6.96 3.33 -10.64
N GLN A 55 -5.66 3.13 -10.41
CA GLN A 55 -4.85 2.20 -11.21
C GLN A 55 -5.35 0.77 -11.09
N ARG A 56 -5.67 0.32 -9.87
CA ARG A 56 -6.22 -1.02 -9.62
C ARG A 56 -7.60 -1.19 -10.25
N LEU A 57 -8.44 -0.16 -10.21
CA LEU A 57 -9.74 -0.17 -10.89
C LEU A 57 -9.56 -0.32 -12.41
N GLN A 58 -8.63 0.43 -13.02
CA GLN A 58 -8.33 0.32 -14.44
C GLN A 58 -7.82 -1.08 -14.82
N GLN A 59 -6.92 -1.66 -14.03
CA GLN A 59 -6.43 -3.02 -14.23
C GLN A 59 -7.54 -4.07 -14.11
N THR A 60 -8.44 -3.90 -13.13
CA THR A 60 -9.60 -4.79 -12.93
C THR A 60 -10.54 -4.72 -14.13
N ILE A 61 -10.89 -3.50 -14.58
CA ILE A 61 -11.71 -3.28 -15.77
C ILE A 61 -11.05 -3.92 -17.00
N GLY A 62 -9.75 -3.73 -17.19
CA GLY A 62 -9.01 -4.33 -18.32
C GLY A 62 -8.99 -5.85 -18.28
N THR A 63 -8.79 -6.44 -17.10
CA THR A 63 -8.77 -7.90 -16.90
C THR A 63 -10.16 -8.50 -17.14
N VAL A 64 -11.20 -7.89 -16.57
CA VAL A 64 -12.60 -8.32 -16.78
C VAL A 64 -12.98 -8.17 -18.24
N HIS A 65 -12.62 -7.07 -18.90
CA HIS A 65 -12.90 -6.85 -20.32
C HIS A 65 -12.23 -7.91 -21.20
N THR A 66 -10.97 -8.24 -20.94
CA THR A 66 -10.25 -9.28 -21.68
C THR A 66 -10.87 -10.66 -21.45
N LYS A 67 -11.17 -11.00 -20.20
CA LYS A 67 -11.79 -12.28 -19.83
C LYS A 67 -13.18 -12.46 -20.48
N LEU A 68 -14.02 -11.43 -20.42
CA LEU A 68 -15.34 -11.43 -21.06
C LEU A 68 -15.22 -11.53 -22.59
N LYS A 69 -14.21 -10.91 -23.20
CA LYS A 69 -13.93 -11.07 -24.63
C LYS A 69 -13.55 -12.51 -24.98
N ASP A 70 -12.67 -13.13 -24.21
CA ASP A 70 -12.22 -14.51 -24.40
C ASP A 70 -13.36 -15.52 -24.16
N GLU A 71 -14.28 -15.20 -23.25
CA GLU A 71 -15.53 -15.95 -23.00
C GLU A 71 -16.62 -15.70 -24.06
N GLY A 72 -16.33 -14.91 -25.10
CA GLY A 72 -17.26 -14.63 -26.19
C GLY A 72 -18.43 -13.72 -25.82
N PHE A 73 -18.38 -13.08 -24.65
CA PHE A 73 -19.45 -12.22 -24.13
C PHE A 73 -19.69 -10.98 -25.01
N PHE A 74 -18.65 -10.47 -25.69
CA PHE A 74 -18.73 -9.34 -26.62
C PHE A 74 -18.81 -9.74 -28.10
N ALA A 75 -18.99 -11.03 -28.41
CA ALA A 75 -18.99 -11.54 -29.79
C ALA A 75 -20.35 -11.46 -30.51
N ALA A 76 -21.37 -10.86 -29.90
CA ALA A 76 -22.65 -10.60 -30.55
C ALA A 76 -22.72 -9.13 -30.99
N ASP A 77 -22.88 -8.94 -32.31
CA ASP A 77 -23.15 -7.67 -33.03
C ASP A 77 -21.98 -7.01 -33.80
N ALA A 78 -21.18 -7.80 -34.52
CA ALA A 78 -20.51 -7.30 -35.71
C ALA A 78 -20.87 -8.16 -36.92
N LYS A 79 -22.04 -7.90 -37.51
CA LYS A 79 -22.31 -8.33 -38.89
C LYS A 79 -21.33 -7.63 -39.81
N GLU A 80 -20.55 -8.49 -40.43
CA GLU A 80 -19.58 -8.24 -41.49
C GLU A 80 -20.29 -7.69 -42.74
N ASP A 81 -20.07 -6.41 -43.05
CA ASP A 81 -20.30 -5.85 -44.38
C ASP A 81 -18.98 -5.23 -44.89
N SER A 82 -18.37 -5.99 -45.79
CA SER A 82 -17.15 -5.71 -46.55
C SER A 82 -17.16 -4.39 -47.33
N LYS A 83 -16.02 -3.65 -47.34
CA LYS A 83 -15.48 -2.85 -48.47
C LYS A 83 -14.20 -2.03 -48.09
N PRO A 84 -13.36 -1.64 -49.07
CA PRO A 84 -12.28 -2.40 -49.71
C PRO A 84 -10.87 -1.91 -49.31
N GLU A 85 -9.84 -2.75 -49.51
CA GLU A 85 -8.43 -2.37 -49.33
C GLU A 85 -7.99 -1.31 -50.35
N LEU A 86 -7.48 -0.19 -49.85
CA LEU A 86 -6.67 0.77 -50.61
C LEU A 86 -5.20 0.37 -50.49
N THR A 87 -4.66 -0.30 -51.50
CA THR A 87 -3.21 -0.45 -51.66
C THR A 87 -2.61 0.87 -52.13
N ILE A 88 -1.86 1.55 -51.24
CA ILE A 88 -1.01 2.68 -51.60
C ILE A 88 0.40 2.15 -51.91
N THR A 89 0.81 2.25 -53.17
CA THR A 89 2.16 1.95 -53.62
C THR A 89 3.07 3.14 -53.32
N TYR A 90 4.05 2.97 -52.42
CA TYR A 90 5.08 3.99 -52.19
C TYR A 90 6.26 3.80 -53.16
N SER A 91 6.48 4.81 -54.01
CA SER A 91 7.70 5.02 -54.77
C SER A 91 8.84 5.42 -53.83
N SER A 92 9.87 4.58 -53.71
CA SER A 92 11.05 4.85 -52.89
C SER A 92 11.93 5.93 -53.52
N ASN A 93 11.98 7.12 -52.90
CA ASN A 93 13.09 8.04 -53.11
C ASN A 93 14.13 7.79 -52.01
N ARG A 94 15.23 7.12 -52.37
CA ARG A 94 16.37 6.88 -51.49
C ARG A 94 17.12 8.20 -51.27
N PHE A 95 16.83 8.88 -50.16
CA PHE A 95 17.70 9.94 -49.65
C PHE A 95 18.48 9.44 -48.44
N THR A 96 19.79 9.63 -48.49
CA THR A 96 20.81 9.10 -47.60
C THR A 96 20.72 9.72 -46.19
N MET A 97 19.95 9.08 -45.29
CA MET A 97 19.97 9.37 -43.83
C MET A 97 20.42 8.16 -43.00
N ARG A 98 21.19 7.23 -43.59
CA ARG A 98 21.73 6.04 -42.89
C ARG A 98 22.95 6.30 -42.00
N LYS A 99 23.52 7.52 -41.99
CA LYS A 99 24.68 7.83 -41.12
C LYS A 99 24.37 8.71 -39.90
N LEU A 100 23.18 9.31 -39.81
CA LEU A 100 22.82 10.20 -38.69
C LEU A 100 21.81 9.58 -37.71
N ILE A 101 21.10 8.52 -38.10
CA ILE A 101 20.16 7.81 -37.20
C ILE A 101 20.90 6.79 -36.30
N SER A 102 22.10 6.33 -36.68
CA SER A 102 22.86 5.36 -35.88
C SER A 102 23.51 5.94 -34.62
N ILE A 103 23.59 7.27 -34.48
CA ILE A 103 24.19 7.94 -33.31
C ILE A 103 23.10 8.37 -32.30
N ALA A 104 21.91 8.80 -32.77
CA ALA A 104 20.81 9.15 -31.88
C ALA A 104 20.09 7.94 -31.27
N ALA A 105 19.94 6.85 -32.05
CA ALA A 105 19.33 5.61 -31.55
C ALA A 105 20.20 4.91 -30.51
N SER A 106 21.53 4.98 -30.65
CA SER A 106 22.46 4.40 -29.67
C SER A 106 22.51 5.22 -28.38
N LEU A 107 22.41 6.56 -28.43
CA LEU A 107 22.26 7.39 -27.23
C LEU A 107 20.91 7.19 -26.52
N LEU A 108 19.80 7.01 -27.26
CA LEU A 108 18.50 6.69 -26.67
C LEU A 108 18.43 5.28 -26.11
N VAL A 109 19.06 4.29 -26.75
CA VAL A 109 19.19 2.93 -26.21
C VAL A 109 20.12 2.91 -25.00
N LEU A 110 21.22 3.69 -24.99
CA LEU A 110 22.08 3.81 -23.82
C LEU A 110 21.41 4.58 -22.68
N ALA A 111 20.71 5.69 -22.95
CA ALA A 111 19.95 6.42 -21.94
C ALA A 111 18.76 5.61 -21.42
N GLY A 112 18.06 4.90 -22.30
CA GLY A 112 17.00 3.97 -21.96
C GLY A 112 17.52 2.77 -21.17
N ALA A 113 18.70 2.23 -21.52
CA ALA A 113 19.36 1.18 -20.75
C ALA A 113 19.80 1.69 -19.38
N VAL A 114 20.43 2.86 -19.29
CA VAL A 114 20.82 3.48 -18.02
C VAL A 114 19.59 3.75 -17.14
N TRP A 115 18.50 4.23 -17.71
CA TRP A 115 17.23 4.44 -17.01
C TRP A 115 16.57 3.12 -16.60
N PHE A 116 16.57 2.12 -17.48
CA PHE A 116 16.07 0.78 -17.22
C PHE A 116 16.87 0.06 -16.13
N PHE A 117 18.21 0.17 -16.14
CA PHE A 117 19.08 -0.37 -15.10
C PHE A 117 18.95 0.42 -13.79
N ALA A 118 18.83 1.75 -13.83
CA ALA A 118 18.61 2.56 -12.61
C ALA A 118 17.27 2.27 -11.91
N ILE A 119 16.18 2.07 -12.67
CA ILE A 119 14.87 1.70 -12.10
C ILE A 119 14.88 0.25 -11.61
N ARG A 120 15.51 -0.65 -12.36
CA ARG A 120 15.63 -2.06 -11.96
C ARG A 120 16.44 -2.21 -10.66
N ASP A 121 17.57 -1.52 -10.53
CA ASP A 121 18.40 -1.58 -9.32
C ASP A 121 17.63 -1.11 -8.09
N ALA A 122 16.86 -0.02 -8.18
CA ALA A 122 16.03 0.48 -7.09
C ALA A 122 14.92 -0.50 -6.67
N SER A 123 14.29 -1.19 -7.63
CA SER A 123 13.25 -2.19 -7.34
C SER A 123 13.80 -3.46 -6.66
N VAL A 124 15.04 -3.85 -6.99
CA VAL A 124 15.73 -4.97 -6.35
C VAL A 124 16.12 -4.59 -4.92
N GLU A 125 16.65 -3.38 -4.70
CA GLU A 125 17.02 -2.86 -3.39
C GLU A 125 15.81 -2.74 -2.44
N ALA A 126 14.65 -2.27 -2.93
CA ALA A 126 13.42 -2.21 -2.13
C ALA A 126 12.92 -3.61 -1.70
N LYS A 127 13.01 -4.60 -2.60
CA LYS A 127 12.64 -5.99 -2.27
C LYS A 127 13.58 -6.61 -1.24
N ASP A 128 14.88 -6.33 -1.35
CA ASP A 128 15.88 -6.83 -0.39
C ASP A 128 15.66 -6.24 1.00
N LEU A 129 15.35 -4.94 1.08
CA LEU A 129 14.97 -4.28 2.34
C LEU A 129 13.72 -4.89 2.97
N TYR A 130 12.69 -5.20 2.17
CA TYR A 130 11.53 -5.92 2.70
C TYR A 130 11.94 -7.25 3.36
N ASN A 131 12.79 -8.04 2.70
CA ASN A 131 13.19 -9.35 3.24
C ASN A 131 14.05 -9.24 4.50
N GLU A 132 14.82 -8.16 4.65
CA GLU A 132 15.62 -7.91 5.84
C GLU A 132 14.76 -7.53 7.06
N TYR A 133 13.71 -6.74 6.83
CA TYR A 133 12.92 -6.13 7.88
C TYR A 133 11.58 -6.82 8.17
N TYR A 134 11.03 -7.59 7.22
CA TYR A 134 9.83 -8.40 7.47
C TYR A 134 10.19 -9.70 8.18
N LYS A 135 9.60 -9.92 9.37
CA LYS A 135 9.86 -11.10 10.21
C LYS A 135 8.54 -11.75 10.62
N PRO A 136 7.98 -12.70 9.83
CA PRO A 136 6.70 -13.33 10.14
C PRO A 136 6.58 -13.87 11.57
N ASP A 137 7.69 -14.39 12.12
CA ASP A 137 7.74 -14.94 13.48
C ASP A 137 7.37 -13.91 14.57
N THR A 138 7.58 -12.61 14.35
CA THR A 138 7.19 -11.58 15.32
C THR A 138 5.67 -11.43 15.39
N ASP A 139 4.99 -11.54 14.25
CA ASP A 139 3.54 -11.46 14.16
C ASP A 139 2.89 -12.76 14.66
N VAL A 140 3.53 -13.92 14.46
CA VAL A 140 3.14 -15.20 15.10
C VAL A 140 3.26 -15.11 16.63
N GLN A 141 4.35 -14.55 17.14
CA GLN A 141 4.50 -14.38 18.59
C GLN A 141 3.44 -13.43 19.15
N ARG A 142 3.14 -12.33 18.45
CA ARG A 142 2.09 -11.41 18.87
C ARG A 142 0.71 -12.09 18.89
N ALA A 143 0.45 -13.02 17.96
CA ALA A 143 -0.81 -13.77 17.95
C ALA A 143 -0.93 -14.63 19.21
N ARG A 144 0.16 -15.31 19.61
CA ARG A 144 0.22 -16.06 20.87
C ARG A 144 -0.04 -15.19 22.10
N ASP A 145 0.52 -13.99 22.13
CA ASP A 145 0.35 -13.07 23.26
C ASP A 145 -1.12 -12.57 23.36
N VAL A 146 -1.76 -12.31 22.23
CA VAL A 146 -3.19 -11.99 22.17
C VAL A 146 -4.02 -13.18 22.65
N ILE A 147 -3.75 -14.38 22.14
CA ILE A 147 -4.46 -15.61 22.55
C ILE A 147 -4.39 -15.80 24.06
N ALA A 148 -3.21 -15.69 24.66
CA ALA A 148 -3.01 -15.82 26.10
C ALA A 148 -3.83 -14.78 26.89
N THR A 149 -3.91 -13.55 26.37
CA THR A 149 -4.72 -12.48 26.96
C THR A 149 -6.22 -12.80 26.87
N LEU A 150 -6.70 -13.32 25.74
CA LEU A 150 -8.10 -13.73 25.60
C LEU A 150 -8.47 -14.87 26.56
N GLU A 151 -7.56 -15.83 26.78
CA GLU A 151 -7.76 -16.93 27.72
C GLU A 151 -7.81 -16.46 29.19
N SER A 152 -6.97 -15.49 29.57
CA SER A 152 -6.91 -15.02 30.96
C SER A 152 -8.15 -14.27 31.43
N HIS A 153 -8.90 -13.65 30.51
CA HIS A 153 -10.10 -12.86 30.84
C HIS A 153 -11.39 -13.69 30.98
N GLY A 154 -11.32 -15.01 30.78
CA GLY A 154 -12.41 -15.96 31.06
C GLY A 154 -13.50 -16.02 29.97
N LEU A 155 -13.69 -17.21 29.40
CA LEU A 155 -14.72 -17.48 28.39
C LEU A 155 -16.01 -17.91 29.09
N ALA A 156 -17.01 -17.04 29.08
CA ALA A 156 -18.30 -17.30 29.72
C ALA A 156 -19.18 -18.24 28.90
N GLY A 157 -18.76 -19.50 28.68
CA GLY A 157 -19.58 -20.66 28.25
C GLY A 157 -20.44 -20.56 26.97
N VAL A 158 -20.50 -19.40 26.32
CA VAL A 158 -21.23 -19.10 25.10
C VAL A 158 -20.18 -18.71 24.06
N PRO A 159 -20.19 -19.30 22.86
CA PRO A 159 -19.31 -18.87 21.78
C PRO A 159 -19.50 -17.37 21.52
N THR A 160 -18.47 -16.59 21.83
CA THR A 160 -18.43 -15.14 21.59
C THR A 160 -17.54 -14.83 20.40
N ASP A 161 -17.55 -13.57 19.93
CA ASP A 161 -16.57 -13.10 18.95
C ASP A 161 -15.13 -13.29 19.46
N THR A 162 -14.92 -13.30 20.78
CA THR A 162 -13.65 -13.62 21.42
C THR A 162 -13.20 -15.06 21.15
N ASP A 163 -14.10 -16.04 21.19
CA ASP A 163 -13.79 -17.45 20.88
C ASP A 163 -13.44 -17.62 19.40
N SER A 164 -14.18 -16.92 18.54
CA SER A 164 -13.95 -16.93 17.09
C SER A 164 -12.63 -16.26 16.75
N LEU A 165 -12.30 -15.14 17.40
CA LEU A 165 -11.03 -14.44 17.24
C LEU A 165 -9.86 -15.30 17.68
N LYS A 166 -9.97 -15.92 18.87
CA LYS A 166 -8.95 -16.85 19.36
C LYS A 166 -8.70 -17.98 18.36
N THR A 167 -9.76 -18.64 17.91
CA THR A 167 -9.67 -19.73 16.93
C THR A 167 -9.00 -19.25 15.64
N ALA A 168 -9.34 -18.05 15.17
CA ALA A 168 -8.74 -17.48 13.98
C ALA A 168 -7.23 -17.22 14.13
N LEU A 169 -6.78 -16.77 15.30
CA LEU A 169 -5.37 -16.54 15.61
C LEU A 169 -4.59 -17.87 15.75
N GLU A 170 -5.20 -18.91 16.34
CA GLU A 170 -4.61 -20.26 16.38
C GLU A 170 -4.45 -20.85 14.97
N LEU A 171 -5.44 -20.63 14.10
CA LEU A 171 -5.36 -21.01 12.68
C LEU A 171 -4.26 -20.23 11.95
N TYR A 172 -4.11 -18.94 12.24
CA TYR A 172 -3.01 -18.14 11.72
C TYR A 172 -1.64 -18.68 12.19
N GLU A 173 -1.47 -18.97 13.48
CA GLU A 173 -0.24 -19.58 14.03
C GLU A 173 0.07 -20.92 13.35
N ALA A 174 -0.96 -21.72 13.05
CA ALA A 174 -0.84 -22.98 12.32
C ALA A 174 -0.64 -22.80 10.79
N SER A 175 -0.44 -21.58 10.30
CA SER A 175 -0.34 -21.21 8.89
C SER A 175 -1.55 -21.63 8.03
N LYS A 176 -2.70 -21.88 8.65
CA LYS A 176 -3.97 -22.19 7.98
C LYS A 176 -4.68 -20.91 7.56
N TYR A 177 -4.01 -20.17 6.68
CA TYR A 177 -4.36 -18.80 6.30
C TYR A 177 -5.78 -18.65 5.73
N ASP A 178 -6.24 -19.59 4.91
CA ASP A 178 -7.57 -19.47 4.31
C ASP A 178 -8.70 -19.68 5.34
N GLU A 179 -8.51 -20.60 6.29
CA GLU A 179 -9.44 -20.83 7.41
C GLU A 179 -9.44 -19.64 8.37
N ALA A 180 -8.25 -19.13 8.71
CA ALA A 180 -8.10 -17.93 9.55
C ALA A 180 -8.78 -16.70 8.92
N LEU A 181 -8.53 -16.44 7.63
CA LEU A 181 -9.15 -15.33 6.90
C LEU A 181 -10.68 -15.43 6.86
N ALA A 182 -11.24 -16.63 6.75
CA ALA A 182 -12.70 -16.80 6.76
C ALA A 182 -13.31 -16.31 8.08
N LEU A 183 -12.72 -16.69 9.21
CA LEU A 183 -13.18 -16.25 10.53
C LEU A 183 -12.91 -14.76 10.77
N LEU A 184 -11.70 -14.28 10.48
CA LEU A 184 -11.33 -12.87 10.71
C LEU A 184 -12.22 -11.92 9.90
N LYS A 185 -12.61 -12.29 8.67
CA LYS A 185 -13.52 -11.46 7.86
C LYS A 185 -14.90 -11.37 8.47
N VAL A 186 -15.46 -12.48 8.97
CA VAL A 186 -16.76 -12.45 9.67
C VAL A 186 -16.69 -11.54 10.89
N ILE A 187 -15.60 -11.62 11.66
CA ILE A 187 -15.38 -10.76 12.83
C ILE A 187 -15.25 -9.29 12.41
N ALA A 188 -14.44 -8.98 11.39
CA ALA A 188 -14.23 -7.61 10.92
C ALA A 188 -15.48 -6.99 10.26
N GLU A 189 -16.34 -7.81 9.65
CA GLU A 189 -17.64 -7.37 9.12
C GLU A 189 -18.65 -7.06 10.23
N ALA A 190 -18.67 -7.88 11.29
CA ALA A 190 -19.53 -7.66 12.45
C ALA A 190 -19.04 -6.52 13.36
N HIS A 191 -17.72 -6.38 13.48
CA HIS A 191 -17.01 -5.45 14.34
C HIS A 191 -15.91 -4.71 13.56
N PRO A 192 -16.25 -3.67 12.77
CA PRO A 192 -15.28 -2.85 12.05
C PRO A 192 -14.31 -2.07 12.95
N GLU A 193 -14.57 -2.03 14.25
CA GLU A 193 -13.69 -1.48 15.28
C GLU A 193 -12.67 -2.50 15.83
N ASN A 194 -12.79 -3.78 15.47
CA ASN A 194 -11.87 -4.82 15.92
C ASN A 194 -10.56 -4.71 15.11
N ASP A 195 -9.59 -4.02 15.70
CA ASP A 195 -8.28 -3.76 15.11
C ASP A 195 -7.43 -5.04 14.99
N ILE A 196 -7.55 -5.98 15.93
CA ILE A 196 -6.90 -7.30 15.88
C ILE A 196 -7.32 -8.03 14.62
N ALA A 197 -8.62 -8.16 14.36
CA ALA A 197 -9.13 -8.89 13.21
C ALA A 197 -8.64 -8.31 11.89
N GLN A 198 -8.71 -6.98 11.73
CA GLN A 198 -8.22 -6.29 10.55
C GLN A 198 -6.70 -6.40 10.39
N TYR A 199 -5.95 -6.24 11.47
CA TYR A 199 -4.50 -6.36 11.45
C TYR A 199 -4.06 -7.73 10.96
N TYR A 200 -4.62 -8.82 11.50
CA TYR A 200 -4.24 -10.17 11.09
C TYR A 200 -4.72 -10.55 9.69
N ILE A 201 -5.82 -9.97 9.17
CA ILE A 201 -6.15 -10.09 7.73
C ILE A 201 -5.02 -9.48 6.89
N GLY A 202 -4.52 -8.31 7.29
CA GLY A 202 -3.39 -7.64 6.65
C GLY A 202 -2.12 -8.48 6.67
N VAL A 203 -1.73 -9.00 7.83
CA VAL A 203 -0.55 -9.87 8.01
C VAL A 203 -0.66 -11.14 7.18
N ILE A 204 -1.81 -11.82 7.19
CA ILE A 204 -2.01 -13.01 6.35
C ILE A 204 -1.84 -12.67 4.87
N HIS A 205 -2.33 -11.50 4.43
CA HIS A 205 -2.09 -11.06 3.07
C HIS A 205 -0.61 -10.78 2.78
N MET A 206 0.18 -10.31 3.74
CA MET A 206 1.64 -10.18 3.60
C MET A 206 2.33 -11.55 3.48
N ASP A 207 1.97 -12.51 4.34
CA ASP A 207 2.49 -13.88 4.31
C ASP A 207 2.17 -14.60 2.99
N GLN A 208 1.04 -14.28 2.38
CA GLN A 208 0.65 -14.78 1.06
C GLN A 208 1.23 -13.95 -0.11
N GLU A 209 2.12 -12.99 0.16
CA GLU A 209 2.70 -12.05 -0.80
C GLU A 209 1.66 -11.18 -1.56
N ARG A 210 0.47 -10.99 -0.98
CA ARG A 210 -0.64 -10.20 -1.51
C ARG A 210 -0.58 -8.75 -0.98
N TYR A 211 0.54 -8.08 -1.21
CA TYR A 211 0.83 -6.74 -0.65
C TYR A 211 -0.23 -5.69 -0.91
N ALA A 212 -0.80 -5.65 -2.12
CA ALA A 212 -1.86 -4.68 -2.44
C ALA A 212 -3.12 -4.88 -1.60
N LYS A 213 -3.46 -6.12 -1.21
CA LYS A 213 -4.58 -6.41 -0.32
C LYS A 213 -4.22 -6.15 1.14
N ALA A 214 -2.98 -6.42 1.53
CA ALA A 214 -2.49 -6.06 2.85
C ALA A 214 -2.58 -4.55 3.08
N ILE A 215 -2.20 -3.74 2.09
CA ILE A 215 -2.32 -2.27 2.16
C ILE A 215 -3.77 -1.83 2.37
N GLU A 216 -4.71 -2.39 1.61
CA GLU A 216 -6.14 -2.05 1.72
C GLU A 216 -6.69 -2.24 3.14
N VAL A 217 -6.23 -3.28 3.84
CA VAL A 217 -6.76 -3.63 5.17
C VAL A 217 -5.93 -3.05 6.32
N LEU A 218 -4.62 -2.87 6.16
CA LEU A 218 -3.76 -2.30 7.22
C LEU A 218 -3.90 -0.79 7.35
N LEU A 219 -4.23 -0.10 6.26
CA LEU A 219 -4.40 1.35 6.25
C LEU A 219 -5.44 1.89 7.24
N PRO A 220 -6.67 1.34 7.32
CA PRO A 220 -7.61 1.80 8.35
C PRO A 220 -7.05 1.56 9.76
N VAL A 221 -6.41 0.40 10.00
CA VAL A 221 -5.80 0.08 11.31
C VAL A 221 -4.71 1.09 11.71
N SER A 222 -3.85 1.49 10.77
CA SER A 222 -2.80 2.49 11.06
C SER A 222 -3.34 3.89 11.37
N ARG A 223 -4.64 4.11 11.15
CA ARG A 223 -5.33 5.39 11.42
C ARG A 223 -6.26 5.33 12.62
N MET A 224 -6.41 4.18 13.27
CA MET A 224 -7.25 4.03 14.46
C MET A 224 -6.52 4.61 15.67
N ASP A 225 -7.08 5.65 16.30
CA ASP A 225 -6.41 6.37 17.39
C ASP A 225 -6.15 5.51 18.63
N ASN A 226 -7.09 4.63 18.99
CA ASN A 226 -6.99 3.76 20.17
C ASN A 226 -6.65 2.30 19.82
N SER A 227 -5.88 2.08 18.75
CA SER A 227 -5.47 0.73 18.36
C SER A 227 -4.08 0.40 18.87
N ASP A 228 -3.96 -0.70 19.61
CA ASP A 228 -2.67 -1.27 20.05
C ASP A 228 -1.85 -1.81 18.86
N PHE A 229 -2.49 -1.95 17.69
CA PHE A 229 -1.91 -2.42 16.43
C PHE A 229 -1.59 -1.29 15.44
N LYS A 230 -1.90 -0.03 15.77
CA LYS A 230 -1.68 1.14 14.89
C LYS A 230 -0.24 1.19 14.36
N ASN A 231 0.72 1.09 15.26
CA ASN A 231 2.14 1.21 14.98
C ASN A 231 2.68 0.04 14.14
N GLN A 232 2.19 -1.16 14.41
CA GLN A 232 2.52 -2.39 13.72
C GLN A 232 1.91 -2.39 12.32
N ALA A 233 0.68 -1.89 12.18
CA ALA A 233 0.03 -1.69 10.89
C ALA A 233 0.78 -0.67 10.04
N LEU A 234 1.21 0.46 10.64
CA LEU A 234 1.97 1.49 9.93
C LEU A 234 3.32 0.98 9.44
N TRP A 235 4.05 0.22 10.27
CA TRP A 235 5.28 -0.46 9.87
C TRP A 235 5.05 -1.44 8.71
N ASN A 236 4.05 -2.32 8.85
CA ASN A 236 3.71 -3.31 7.84
C ASN A 236 3.23 -2.68 6.53
N LEU A 237 2.57 -1.51 6.57
CA LEU A 237 2.26 -0.71 5.39
C LEU A 237 3.51 -0.22 4.66
N GLY A 238 4.48 0.33 5.39
CA GLY A 238 5.76 0.75 4.82
C GLY A 238 6.45 -0.41 4.09
N LEU A 239 6.48 -1.58 4.73
CA LEU A 239 7.02 -2.81 4.13
C LEU A 239 6.22 -3.26 2.90
N CYS A 240 4.90 -3.21 2.93
CA CYS A 240 4.08 -3.54 1.77
C CYS A 240 4.36 -2.59 0.60
N TYR A 241 4.56 -1.30 0.86
CA TYR A 241 4.87 -0.32 -0.19
C TYR A 241 6.19 -0.63 -0.89
N LEU A 242 7.21 -1.14 -0.18
CA LEU A 242 8.47 -1.63 -0.78
C LEU A 242 8.27 -2.78 -1.76
N ARG A 243 7.19 -3.55 -1.60
CA ARG A 243 6.86 -4.72 -2.43
C ARG A 243 5.85 -4.42 -3.54
N THR A 244 5.38 -3.18 -3.63
CA THR A 244 4.45 -2.73 -4.68
C THR A 244 5.11 -1.74 -5.62
N GLU A 245 4.90 -1.93 -6.92
CA GLU A 245 5.48 -1.06 -7.95
C GLU A 245 5.00 0.40 -7.79
N ASN A 246 5.89 1.35 -8.05
CA ASN A 246 5.65 2.81 -7.99
C ASN A 246 5.29 3.40 -6.61
N ASN A 247 5.32 2.61 -5.53
CA ASN A 247 4.99 3.09 -4.17
C ASN A 247 6.23 3.36 -3.30
N GLN A 248 7.41 3.48 -3.90
CA GLN A 248 8.66 3.72 -3.17
C GLN A 248 8.63 5.05 -2.40
N GLN A 249 7.95 6.07 -2.93
CA GLN A 249 7.74 7.33 -2.23
C GLN A 249 6.81 7.18 -1.02
N ASP A 250 5.80 6.33 -1.10
CA ASP A 250 4.88 6.06 0.02
C ASP A 250 5.60 5.31 1.12
N ALA A 251 6.43 4.31 0.77
CA ALA A 251 7.33 3.66 1.72
C ALA A 251 8.24 4.68 2.41
N TYR A 252 8.88 5.57 1.65
CA TYR A 252 9.71 6.64 2.21
C TYR A 252 8.94 7.53 3.19
N ASN A 253 7.75 7.99 2.82
CA ASN A 253 6.94 8.88 3.66
C ASN A 253 6.53 8.18 4.98
N VAL A 254 6.12 6.90 4.90
CA VAL A 254 5.77 6.10 6.07
C VAL A 254 6.97 5.93 6.99
N PHE A 255 8.12 5.51 6.47
CA PHE A 255 9.32 5.30 7.30
C PHE A 255 9.93 6.60 7.83
N GLN A 256 9.78 7.71 7.10
CA GLN A 256 10.11 9.04 7.60
C GLN A 256 9.25 9.39 8.82
N SER A 257 7.92 9.26 8.70
CA SER A 257 7.01 9.52 9.81
C SER A 257 7.32 8.65 11.04
N LEU A 258 7.64 7.37 10.83
CA LEU A 258 8.01 6.45 11.91
C LEU A 258 9.37 6.77 12.54
N ALA A 259 10.32 7.28 11.75
CA ALA A 259 11.65 7.66 12.25
C ALA A 259 11.62 8.97 13.04
N ASP A 260 10.74 9.89 12.65
CA ASP A 260 10.56 11.20 13.27
C ASP A 260 9.67 11.14 14.53
N ASP A 261 8.89 10.08 14.72
CA ASP A 261 8.10 9.82 15.92
C ASP A 261 8.95 9.18 17.04
N PRO A 262 9.31 9.91 18.11
CA PRO A 262 10.12 9.37 19.21
C PRO A 262 9.34 8.37 20.08
N GLU A 263 8.00 8.37 20.00
CA GLU A 263 7.13 7.47 20.76
C GLU A 263 6.95 6.13 20.04
N TYR A 264 7.29 6.05 18.75
CA TYR A 264 7.31 4.79 18.02
C TYR A 264 8.44 3.88 18.54
N PRO A 265 8.13 2.71 19.12
CA PRO A 265 9.14 1.87 19.80
C PRO A 265 10.31 1.44 18.91
N ASP A 266 10.06 1.33 17.60
CA ASP A 266 11.03 0.87 16.60
C ASP A 266 11.55 1.99 15.69
N HIS A 267 11.49 3.25 16.12
CA HIS A 267 11.92 4.41 15.31
C HIS A 267 13.39 4.34 14.85
N ARG A 268 14.25 3.61 15.58
CA ARG A 268 15.64 3.32 15.16
C ARG A 268 15.70 2.43 13.93
N ASN A 269 14.86 1.39 13.86
CA ASN A 269 14.77 0.52 12.70
C ASN A 269 14.16 1.28 11.51
N ALA A 270 13.16 2.13 11.76
CA ALA A 270 12.62 3.02 10.73
C ALA A 270 13.68 3.96 10.16
N LYS A 271 14.51 4.57 11.01
CA LYS A 271 15.61 5.43 10.59
C LYS A 271 16.68 4.67 9.78
N ALA A 272 17.08 3.50 10.25
CA ALA A 272 18.06 2.66 9.53
C ALA A 272 17.53 2.25 8.15
N LEU A 273 16.26 1.86 8.06
CA LEU A 273 15.62 1.51 6.79
C LEU A 273 15.54 2.74 5.86
N LEU A 274 15.16 3.90 6.40
CA LEU A 274 15.09 5.15 5.64
C LEU A 274 16.46 5.57 5.06
N GLU A 275 17.54 5.41 5.82
CA GLU A 275 18.90 5.68 5.34
C GLU A 275 19.29 4.78 4.17
N GLN A 276 18.83 3.53 4.16
CA GLN A 276 19.06 2.58 3.07
C GLN A 276 18.16 2.84 1.85
N LEU A 277 16.96 3.41 2.04
CA LEU A 277 16.08 3.81 0.94
C LEU A 277 16.58 5.04 0.17
N LEU A 278 17.42 5.86 0.79
CA LEU A 278 18.00 7.02 0.12
C LEU A 278 19.10 6.56 -0.86
N PRO A 279 19.10 7.08 -2.10
CA PRO A 279 20.13 6.72 -3.07
C PRO A 279 21.51 7.07 -2.51
N LYS A 280 22.36 6.06 -2.31
CA LYS A 280 23.76 6.26 -1.87
C LYS A 280 24.42 7.25 -2.82
N LYS A 281 24.87 8.40 -2.30
CA LYS A 281 25.69 9.34 -3.07
C LYS A 281 26.91 8.56 -3.58
N LYS A 282 26.97 8.30 -4.88
CA LYS A 282 28.18 7.76 -5.52
C LYS A 282 29.28 8.79 -5.33
N ASN A 283 30.27 8.45 -4.51
CA ASN A 283 31.55 9.16 -4.41
C ASN A 283 32.40 8.92 -5.67
#